data_AF-A0AA39ZQZ7-F1
#
_entry.id   AF-A0AA39ZQZ7-F1
#
_cell.length_a   1.000
_cell.length_b   1.000
_cell.length_c   1.000
_cell.angle_alpha   90.00
_cell.angle_beta   90.00
_cell.angle_gamma   90.00
#
_symmetry.space_group_name_H-M   'P 1'
#
loop_
_entity.id
_entity.type
_entity.pdbx_description
1 polymer ?
#
loop_
_entity_poly.entity_id
_entity_poly.type
_entity_poly.pdbx_seq_one_letter_code
_entity_poly.pdbx_strand_id
1 'polypeptide(L)'
;CQPTDPINKWYANLKAQASTTPSNNAGKARTKYKQAVYPLTKPAKSWKAWIDNWQEALQTAQTKKVPEAQQPATWYDDFEAAIRGAGWSNWCALYRLVNQKSIDAGTLDYRDLVSAFNHKVRAQEASRKPSRFTKGSFGATYGNQGADRPEQEKAPGSSKRRYTGGSHSGCRVCGNAHNLEGCWYLFPEKAFIKWNPSQERKDRAEEALQADESLRKEVEALRKKHKVVLPPCTRMIS
;
A
#
# COMPACT_ATOMS: atom_id res chain seq x y z
N CYS A 1 -27.49 44.25 23.31
CA CYS A 1 -28.25 45.05 22.33
C CYS A 1 -28.89 46.19 23.09
N GLN A 2 -28.38 47.42 22.95
CA GLN A 2 -28.99 48.58 23.60
C GLN A 2 -30.06 49.15 22.65
N PRO A 3 -31.25 49.52 23.14
CA PRO A 3 -32.36 50.02 22.30
C PRO A 3 -32.10 51.35 21.56
N THR A 4 -30.94 51.97 21.75
CA THR A 4 -30.60 53.31 21.25
C THR A 4 -29.73 53.33 19.99
N ASP A 5 -29.33 52.17 19.46
CA ASP A 5 -28.54 52.09 18.23
C ASP A 5 -29.37 52.45 16.98
N PRO A 6 -28.79 53.13 15.97
CA PRO A 6 -29.49 53.46 14.73
C PRO A 6 -30.01 52.19 14.02
N ILE A 7 -31.21 52.28 13.44
CA ILE A 7 -31.98 51.13 12.91
C ILE A 7 -31.18 50.23 11.97
N ASN A 8 -30.26 50.80 11.20
CA ASN A 8 -29.39 50.06 10.27
C ASN A 8 -28.37 49.19 11.01
N LYS A 9 -27.78 49.68 12.10
CA LYS A 9 -26.90 48.90 12.98
C LYS A 9 -27.68 47.84 13.74
N TRP A 10 -28.88 48.18 14.20
CA TRP A 10 -29.78 47.23 14.84
C TRP A 10 -30.14 46.07 13.92
N TYR A 11 -30.51 46.34 12.67
CA TYR A 11 -30.84 45.32 11.67
C TYR A 11 -29.63 44.46 11.28
N ALA A 12 -28.45 45.06 11.12
CA ALA A 12 -27.21 44.32 10.86
C ALA A 12 -26.84 43.39 12.03
N ASN A 13 -26.98 43.87 13.26
CA ASN A 13 -26.73 43.08 14.47
C ASN A 13 -27.75 41.95 14.64
N LEU A 14 -29.02 42.19 14.33
CA LEU A 14 -30.07 41.16 14.33
C LEU A 14 -29.82 40.10 13.27
N LYS A 15 -29.46 40.51 12.04
CA LYS A 15 -29.10 39.58 10.96
C LYS A 15 -27.88 38.76 11.34
N ALA A 16 -26.85 39.36 11.94
CA ALA A 16 -25.66 38.67 12.42
C ALA A 16 -25.99 37.68 13.55
N GLN A 17 -26.81 38.07 14.54
CA GLN A 17 -27.22 37.18 15.63
C GLN A 17 -28.15 36.05 15.16
N ALA A 18 -29.10 36.33 14.25
CA ALA A 18 -30.01 35.35 13.70
C ALA A 18 -29.34 34.35 12.75
N SER A 19 -28.28 34.75 12.04
CA SER A 19 -27.46 33.83 11.23
C SER A 19 -26.42 33.04 12.06
N THR A 20 -26.19 33.45 13.31
CA THR A 20 -25.26 32.83 14.27
C THR A 20 -25.99 32.10 15.40
N THR A 21 -27.27 31.73 15.22
CA THR A 21 -27.98 30.92 16.22
C THR A 21 -27.24 29.60 16.43
N PRO A 22 -27.08 29.12 17.68
CA PRO A 22 -26.41 27.85 17.99
C PRO A 22 -26.93 26.66 17.17
N SER A 23 -28.24 26.61 16.91
CA SER A 23 -28.88 25.60 16.06
C SER A 23 -28.37 25.61 14.61
N ASN A 24 -28.22 26.80 14.01
CA ASN A 24 -27.74 26.95 12.64
C ASN A 24 -26.23 26.62 12.52
N ASN A 25 -25.46 26.94 13.57
CA ASN A 25 -24.04 26.61 13.66
C ASN A 25 -23.79 25.11 13.87
N ALA A 26 -24.59 24.44 14.70
CA ALA A 26 -24.54 22.99 14.87
C ALA A 26 -24.93 22.26 13.58
N GLY A 27 -25.95 22.75 12.87
CA GLY A 27 -26.34 22.24 11.55
C GLY A 27 -25.20 22.35 10.52
N LYS A 28 -24.55 23.51 10.43
CA LYS A 28 -23.38 23.72 9.56
C LYS A 28 -22.20 22.82 9.94
N ALA A 29 -21.92 22.66 11.23
CA ALA A 29 -20.86 21.77 11.71
C ALA A 29 -21.14 20.31 11.37
N ARG A 30 -22.40 19.86 11.52
CA ARG A 30 -22.84 18.52 11.12
C ARG A 30 -22.68 18.29 9.62
N THR A 31 -23.09 19.24 8.78
CA THR A 31 -22.93 19.13 7.32
C THR A 31 -21.46 19.05 6.93
N LYS A 32 -20.59 19.88 7.51
CA LYS A 32 -19.14 19.81 7.29
C LYS A 32 -18.56 18.46 7.70
N TYR A 33 -18.96 17.93 8.85
CA TYR A 33 -18.55 16.60 9.30
C TYR A 33 -18.96 15.52 8.30
N LYS A 34 -20.24 15.48 7.89
CA LYS A 34 -20.74 14.51 6.91
C LYS A 34 -20.05 14.59 5.56
N GLN A 35 -19.67 15.79 5.12
CA GLN A 35 -18.88 15.96 3.90
C GLN A 35 -17.46 15.41 4.05
N ALA A 36 -16.85 15.56 5.23
CA ALA A 36 -15.51 15.04 5.50
C ALA A 36 -15.46 13.50 5.60
N VAL A 37 -16.51 12.86 6.11
CA VAL A 37 -16.64 11.39 6.19
C VAL A 37 -17.34 10.77 4.97
N TYR A 38 -17.56 11.55 3.91
CA TYR A 38 -18.19 11.02 2.71
C TYR A 38 -17.34 9.89 2.09
N PRO A 39 -17.93 8.72 1.79
CA PRO A 39 -17.20 7.56 1.25
C PRO A 39 -16.34 7.89 0.03
N LEU A 40 -15.04 7.69 0.17
CA LEU A 40 -14.08 7.82 -0.92
C LEU A 40 -14.12 6.57 -1.80
N THR A 41 -14.46 6.77 -3.08
CA THR A 41 -14.40 5.71 -4.10
C THR A 41 -13.01 5.55 -4.71
N LYS A 42 -12.14 6.56 -4.55
CA LYS A 42 -10.77 6.59 -5.07
C LYS A 42 -9.81 7.06 -3.98
N PRO A 43 -8.53 6.62 -4.01
CA PRO A 43 -7.54 7.10 -3.07
C PRO A 43 -7.38 8.62 -3.15
N ALA A 44 -7.29 9.27 -1.99
CA ALA A 44 -7.07 10.71 -1.91
C ALA A 44 -5.74 11.09 -2.57
N LYS A 45 -5.70 12.26 -3.23
CA LYS A 45 -4.45 12.81 -3.80
C LYS A 45 -3.40 13.08 -2.72
N SER A 46 -3.84 13.54 -1.55
CA SER A 46 -3.02 13.72 -0.36
C SER A 46 -3.80 13.22 0.85
N TRP A 47 -3.36 12.09 1.41
CA TRP A 47 -3.96 11.53 2.61
C TRP A 47 -3.78 12.44 3.83
N LYS A 48 -2.67 13.18 3.88
CA LYS A 48 -2.43 14.19 4.91
C LYS A 48 -3.49 15.31 4.86
N ALA A 49 -3.74 15.88 3.68
CA ALA A 49 -4.74 16.95 3.56
C ALA A 49 -6.15 16.46 3.88
N TRP A 50 -6.47 15.22 3.50
CA TRP A 50 -7.76 14.62 3.82
C TRP A 50 -7.94 14.41 5.33
N ILE A 51 -6.92 13.86 6.03
CA ILE A 51 -7.03 13.62 7.48
C ILE A 51 -7.05 14.93 8.28
N ASP A 52 -6.29 15.94 7.86
CA ASP A 52 -6.30 17.27 8.49
C ASP A 52 -7.71 17.90 8.38
N ASN A 53 -8.35 17.82 7.21
CA ASN A 53 -9.73 18.30 7.02
C ASN A 53 -10.76 17.50 7.84
N TRP A 54 -10.63 16.18 7.90
CA TRP A 54 -11.49 15.34 8.74
C TRP A 54 -11.35 15.67 10.22
N GLN A 55 -10.12 15.83 10.70
CA GLN A 55 -9.84 16.18 12.09
C GLN A 55 -10.44 17.54 12.47
N GLU A 56 -10.26 18.56 11.62
CA GLU A 56 -10.85 19.89 11.83
C GLU A 56 -12.38 19.82 11.88
N ALA A 57 -13.00 19.06 10.97
CA ALA A 57 -14.44 18.86 10.93
C ALA A 57 -14.95 18.13 12.19
N LEU A 58 -14.26 17.09 12.63
CA LEU A 58 -14.60 16.35 13.85
C LEU A 58 -14.46 17.23 15.10
N GLN A 59 -13.36 17.97 15.24
CA GLN A 59 -13.15 18.89 16.37
C GLN A 59 -14.21 19.99 16.41
N THR A 60 -14.58 20.54 15.24
CA THR A 60 -15.67 21.52 15.13
C THR A 60 -17.00 20.91 15.55
N ALA A 61 -17.29 19.68 15.13
CA ALA A 61 -18.51 18.96 15.48
C ALA A 61 -18.57 18.61 16.97
N GLN A 62 -17.46 18.20 17.59
CA GLN A 62 -17.35 17.96 19.02
C GLN A 62 -17.58 19.25 19.83
N THR A 63 -16.95 20.35 19.43
CA THR A 63 -17.12 21.67 20.07
C THR A 63 -18.57 22.15 20.02
N LYS A 64 -19.28 21.84 18.93
CA LYS A 64 -20.70 22.20 18.76
C LYS A 64 -21.67 21.13 19.28
N LYS A 65 -21.17 20.10 19.97
CA LYS A 65 -21.97 19.02 20.57
C LYS A 65 -22.85 18.24 19.56
N VAL A 66 -22.35 18.04 18.34
CA VAL A 66 -23.05 17.20 17.34
C VAL A 66 -23.02 15.73 17.80
N PRO A 67 -24.17 15.05 17.94
CA PRO A 67 -24.22 13.69 18.52
C PRO A 67 -23.35 12.66 17.79
N GLU A 68 -23.34 12.71 16.46
CA GLU A 68 -22.62 11.77 15.57
C GLU A 68 -21.09 11.80 15.81
N ALA A 69 -20.55 12.94 16.24
CA ALA A 69 -19.11 13.17 16.42
C ALA A 69 -18.61 12.98 17.87
N GLN A 70 -19.50 12.65 18.82
CA GLN A 70 -19.13 12.51 20.23
C GLN A 70 -18.55 11.14 20.55
N GLN A 71 -19.25 10.08 20.14
CA GLN A 71 -18.94 8.73 20.59
C GLN A 71 -17.88 8.09 19.69
N PRO A 72 -16.82 7.50 20.27
CA PRO A 72 -15.79 6.81 19.49
C PRO A 72 -16.30 5.76 18.53
N ALA A 73 -17.26 4.94 18.95
CA ALA A 73 -17.88 3.96 18.06
C ALA A 73 -18.50 4.61 16.81
N THR A 74 -19.24 5.72 16.97
CA THR A 74 -19.95 6.34 15.85
C THR A 74 -19.00 7.02 14.87
N TRP A 75 -18.10 7.88 15.36
CA TRP A 75 -17.20 8.60 14.47
C TRP A 75 -16.11 7.69 13.87
N TYR A 76 -15.77 6.58 14.53
CA TYR A 76 -14.87 5.58 13.97
C TYR A 76 -15.52 4.79 12.83
N ASP A 77 -16.78 4.39 12.97
CA ASP A 77 -17.52 3.70 11.92
C ASP A 77 -17.68 4.61 10.68
N ASP A 78 -17.99 5.90 10.90
CA ASP A 78 -18.04 6.90 9.84
C ASP A 78 -16.66 7.08 9.16
N PHE A 79 -15.58 7.14 9.95
CA PHE A 79 -14.22 7.22 9.43
C PHE A 79 -13.85 5.98 8.59
N GLU A 80 -14.17 4.79 9.08
CA GLU A 80 -13.91 3.55 8.35
C GLU A 80 -14.69 3.52 7.03
N ALA A 81 -15.98 3.84 7.07
CA ALA A 81 -16.82 3.91 5.87
C ALA A 81 -16.23 4.88 4.85
N ALA A 82 -15.65 6.00 5.31
CA ALA A 82 -15.00 6.99 4.45
C ALA A 82 -13.82 6.40 3.67
N ILE A 83 -12.94 5.62 4.31
CA ILE A 83 -11.66 5.18 3.71
C ILE A 83 -11.66 3.75 3.17
N ARG A 84 -12.65 2.92 3.53
CA ARG A 84 -12.72 1.50 3.15
C ARG A 84 -12.63 1.30 1.63
N GLY A 85 -13.36 2.12 0.86
CA GLY A 85 -13.35 2.09 -0.61
C GLY A 85 -12.06 2.58 -1.26
N ALA A 86 -11.22 3.29 -0.52
CA ALA A 86 -10.00 3.93 -1.03
C ALA A 86 -8.73 3.07 -0.89
N GLY A 87 -8.88 1.78 -0.61
CA GLY A 87 -7.77 0.82 -0.48
C GLY A 87 -7.25 0.62 0.94
N TRP A 88 -7.92 1.15 1.96
CA TRP A 88 -7.52 1.03 3.37
C TRP A 88 -8.27 -0.05 4.15
N SER A 89 -9.12 -0.85 3.51
CA SER A 89 -9.96 -1.86 4.18
C SER A 89 -9.17 -2.80 5.11
N ASN A 90 -7.98 -3.25 4.71
CA ASN A 90 -7.16 -4.13 5.55
C ASN A 90 -6.62 -3.42 6.80
N TRP A 91 -6.20 -2.16 6.66
CA TRP A 91 -5.74 -1.39 7.80
C TRP A 91 -6.89 -1.12 8.79
N CYS A 92 -8.09 -0.80 8.29
CA CYS A 92 -9.28 -0.63 9.12
C CYS A 92 -9.61 -1.89 9.92
N ALA A 93 -9.63 -3.05 9.26
CA ALA A 93 -9.92 -4.33 9.91
C ALA A 93 -8.91 -4.63 11.03
N LEU A 94 -7.61 -4.43 10.77
CA LEU A 94 -6.56 -4.64 11.77
C LEU A 94 -6.64 -3.61 12.91
N TYR A 95 -6.89 -2.35 12.60
CA TYR A 95 -6.98 -1.30 13.61
C TYR A 95 -8.18 -1.53 14.53
N ARG A 96 -9.35 -1.90 13.96
CA ARG A 96 -10.54 -2.27 14.75
C ARG A 96 -10.22 -3.47 15.64
N LEU A 97 -9.59 -4.52 15.11
CA LEU A 97 -9.26 -5.70 15.91
C LEU A 97 -8.37 -5.37 17.12
N VAL A 98 -7.37 -4.49 16.95
CA VAL A 98 -6.45 -4.09 18.03
C VAL A 98 -7.13 -3.16 19.03
N ASN A 99 -7.97 -2.24 18.56
CA ASN A 99 -8.58 -1.18 19.39
C ASN A 99 -10.04 -1.45 19.75
N GLN A 100 -10.55 -2.66 19.53
CA GLN A 100 -11.96 -2.99 19.77
C GLN A 100 -12.40 -2.61 21.19
N LYS A 101 -11.58 -2.96 22.18
CA LYS A 101 -11.85 -2.67 23.59
C LYS A 101 -11.92 -1.16 23.89
N SER A 102 -11.06 -0.34 23.27
CA SER A 102 -11.06 1.12 23.50
C SER A 102 -12.17 1.83 22.72
N ILE A 103 -12.58 1.28 21.57
CA ILE A 103 -13.74 1.74 20.81
C ILE A 103 -15.02 1.47 21.62
N ASP A 104 -15.19 0.24 22.12
CA ASP A 104 -16.38 -0.16 22.88
C ASP A 104 -16.47 0.55 24.24
N ALA A 105 -15.33 0.77 24.90
CA ALA A 105 -15.26 1.55 26.14
C ALA A 105 -15.41 3.06 25.93
N GLY A 106 -15.40 3.56 24.68
CA GLY A 106 -15.46 4.98 24.37
C GLY A 106 -14.24 5.78 24.84
N THR A 107 -13.10 5.12 25.05
CA THR A 107 -11.84 5.75 25.52
C THR A 107 -10.87 6.07 24.39
N LEU A 108 -11.19 5.67 23.15
CA LEU A 108 -10.35 5.95 22.00
C LEU A 108 -10.31 7.46 21.69
N ASP A 109 -9.11 8.04 21.68
CA ASP A 109 -8.88 9.40 21.22
C ASP A 109 -8.71 9.43 19.69
N TYR A 110 -9.32 10.43 19.04
CA TYR A 110 -9.16 10.64 17.61
C TYR A 110 -7.70 10.93 17.24
N ARG A 111 -6.92 11.52 18.16
CA ARG A 111 -5.49 11.82 17.93
C ARG A 111 -4.64 10.57 17.78
N ASP A 112 -4.92 9.54 18.57
CA ASP A 112 -4.24 8.25 18.48
C ASP A 112 -4.54 7.56 17.15
N LEU A 113 -5.81 7.63 16.71
CA LEU A 113 -6.20 7.17 15.38
C LEU A 113 -5.46 7.92 14.27
N VAL A 114 -5.42 9.26 14.33
CA VAL A 114 -4.75 10.08 13.32
C VAL A 114 -3.25 9.77 13.27
N SER A 115 -2.61 9.60 14.42
CA SER A 115 -1.20 9.23 14.51
C SER A 115 -0.93 7.86 13.87
N ALA A 116 -1.73 6.85 14.24
CA ALA A 116 -1.60 5.50 13.71
C ALA A 116 -1.84 5.43 12.20
N PHE A 117 -2.83 6.18 11.70
CA PHE A 117 -3.12 6.26 10.27
C PHE A 117 -1.99 6.98 9.52
N ASN A 118 -1.54 8.14 10.01
CA ASN A 118 -0.44 8.89 9.40
C ASN A 118 0.85 8.08 9.34
N HIS A 119 1.17 7.31 10.38
CA HIS A 119 2.31 6.40 10.37
C HIS A 119 2.21 5.39 9.21
N LYS A 120 1.01 4.84 8.96
CA LYS A 120 0.77 3.86 7.89
C LYS A 120 0.73 4.50 6.50
N VAL A 121 0.18 5.69 6.35
CA VAL A 121 0.26 6.50 5.12
C VAL A 121 1.71 6.73 4.74
N ARG A 122 2.54 7.21 5.68
CA ARG A 122 3.97 7.45 5.44
C ARG A 122 4.72 6.18 5.04
N ALA A 123 4.42 5.06 5.72
CA ALA A 123 5.02 3.77 5.38
C ALA A 123 4.64 3.33 3.96
N GLN A 124 3.37 3.46 3.58
CA GLN A 124 2.92 3.11 2.23
C GLN A 124 3.52 4.02 1.15
N GLU A 125 3.59 5.33 1.40
CA GLU A 125 4.24 6.29 0.50
C GLU A 125 5.74 6.02 0.36
N ALA A 126 6.41 5.64 1.45
CA ALA A 126 7.82 5.23 1.41
C ALA A 126 8.01 3.95 0.57
N SER A 127 7.12 2.97 0.69
CA SER A 127 7.14 1.75 -0.15
C SER A 127 6.81 2.01 -1.61
N ARG A 128 6.07 3.08 -1.93
CA ARG A 128 5.74 3.49 -3.30
C ARG A 128 6.86 4.23 -4.01
N LYS A 129 7.90 4.67 -3.29
CA LYS A 129 9.05 5.29 -3.95
C LYS A 129 9.71 4.22 -4.82
N PRO A 130 9.89 4.47 -6.14
CA PRO A 130 10.67 3.57 -6.96
C PRO A 130 12.03 3.43 -6.30
N SER A 131 12.53 2.19 -6.19
CA SER A 131 13.90 1.92 -5.82
C SER A 131 14.80 2.71 -6.78
N ARG A 132 15.19 3.93 -6.37
CA ARG A 132 16.31 4.61 -6.97
C ARG A 132 17.48 3.75 -6.54
N PHE A 133 17.89 2.84 -7.41
CA PHE A 133 19.20 2.25 -7.33
C PHE A 133 20.19 3.42 -7.23
N THR A 134 20.65 3.72 -6.02
CA THR A 134 21.76 4.63 -5.78
C THR A 134 22.98 3.96 -6.38
N LYS A 135 23.24 4.27 -7.66
CA LYS A 135 24.45 3.86 -8.35
C LYS A 135 25.58 4.71 -7.79
N GLY A 136 26.24 4.21 -6.76
CA GLY A 136 27.44 4.82 -6.18
C GLY A 136 27.27 5.29 -4.75
N SER A 137 27.32 4.37 -3.79
CA SER A 137 27.78 4.66 -2.45
C SER A 137 28.75 3.55 -2.06
N PHE A 138 30.00 3.72 -2.49
CA PHE A 138 31.14 3.10 -1.85
C PHE A 138 32.04 4.25 -1.41
N GLY A 139 32.10 4.47 -0.10
CA GLY A 139 33.08 5.37 0.49
C GLY A 139 34.47 4.78 0.31
N ALA A 140 35.36 5.53 -0.32
CA ALA A 140 36.77 5.22 -0.35
C ALA A 140 37.40 5.73 0.95
N THR A 141 37.51 4.85 1.95
CA THR A 141 38.60 4.97 2.93
C THR A 141 39.82 4.31 2.31
N TYR A 142 40.78 5.10 1.85
CA TYR A 142 42.23 5.02 2.05
C TYR A 142 42.86 6.12 1.19
N GLY A 143 43.84 6.81 1.76
CA GLY A 143 44.29 8.12 1.29
C GLY A 143 45.28 8.10 0.12
N ASN A 144 45.35 9.28 -0.50
CA ASN A 144 46.53 10.10 -0.75
C ASN A 144 46.77 10.49 -2.22
N GLN A 145 46.93 11.81 -2.39
CA GLN A 145 47.65 12.56 -3.44
C GLN A 145 47.05 12.68 -4.86
N GLY A 146 46.64 13.93 -5.16
CA GLY A 146 47.24 14.69 -6.27
C GLY A 146 46.74 14.48 -7.71
N ALA A 147 46.04 15.51 -8.19
CA ALA A 147 46.05 16.06 -9.56
C ALA A 147 45.36 15.34 -10.74
N ASP A 148 44.65 16.20 -11.48
CA ASP A 148 44.25 16.18 -12.90
C ASP A 148 43.32 15.09 -13.47
N ARG A 149 42.22 15.59 -14.07
CA ARG A 149 41.34 14.90 -15.01
C ARG A 149 41.94 15.09 -16.42
N PRO A 150 41.93 14.07 -17.28
CA PRO A 150 41.05 14.20 -18.43
C PRO A 150 40.21 12.94 -18.74
N GLU A 151 39.29 13.18 -19.67
CA GLU A 151 38.21 12.36 -20.18
C GLU A 151 38.65 11.11 -20.97
N GLN A 152 37.75 10.11 -20.98
CA GLN A 152 37.54 9.05 -21.99
C GLN A 152 38.72 8.13 -22.36
N GLU A 153 38.56 6.83 -22.13
CA GLU A 153 38.47 5.80 -23.18
C GLU A 153 38.26 4.39 -22.58
N LYS A 154 37.97 3.42 -23.45
CA LYS A 154 37.12 2.23 -23.25
C LYS A 154 37.79 1.01 -22.59
N ALA A 155 36.95 0.24 -21.88
CA ALA A 155 37.00 -1.21 -21.56
C ALA A 155 38.12 -1.68 -20.60
N PRO A 156 38.10 -2.89 -19.98
CA PRO A 156 37.13 -4.01 -20.05
C PRO A 156 36.67 -4.54 -18.65
N GLY A 157 35.78 -5.54 -18.63
CA GLY A 157 35.66 -6.44 -17.47
C GLY A 157 34.43 -6.25 -16.58
N SER A 158 33.22 -6.40 -17.15
CA SER A 158 32.04 -6.68 -16.35
C SER A 158 32.23 -8.01 -15.60
N SER A 159 32.45 -7.98 -14.30
CA SER A 159 32.19 -9.15 -13.45
C SER A 159 30.68 -9.35 -13.40
N LYS A 160 30.18 -10.07 -14.41
CA LYS A 160 28.82 -10.58 -14.47
C LYS A 160 28.61 -11.43 -13.23
N ARG A 161 27.75 -10.97 -12.32
CA ARG A 161 26.93 -11.88 -11.51
C ARG A 161 26.39 -12.93 -12.48
N ARG A 162 26.68 -14.21 -12.26
CA ARG A 162 26.21 -15.31 -13.11
C ARG A 162 24.69 -15.33 -13.10
N TYR A 163 24.11 -14.55 -14.00
CA TYR A 163 22.79 -14.72 -14.54
C TYR A 163 22.90 -15.90 -15.52
N THR A 164 22.46 -17.08 -15.10
CA THR A 164 22.37 -18.25 -15.97
C THR A 164 21.12 -18.14 -16.84
N GLY A 165 21.16 -17.29 -17.85
CA GLY A 165 20.06 -17.08 -18.80
C GLY A 165 20.49 -16.28 -20.01
N GLY A 166 20.84 -16.94 -21.12
CA GLY A 166 21.23 -16.25 -22.35
C GLY A 166 20.09 -15.44 -22.97
N SER A 167 20.41 -14.22 -23.38
CA SER A 167 19.94 -13.40 -24.53
C SER A 167 18.46 -13.31 -24.95
N HIS A 168 17.50 -14.06 -24.41
CA HIS A 168 16.07 -13.91 -24.74
C HIS A 168 15.28 -13.79 -23.45
N SER A 169 14.42 -12.77 -23.36
CA SER A 169 13.66 -12.37 -22.18
C SER A 169 12.55 -13.36 -21.81
N GLY A 170 12.90 -14.62 -21.54
CA GLY A 170 11.95 -15.68 -21.23
C GLY A 170 12.60 -17.02 -20.87
N CYS A 171 11.78 -17.93 -20.36
CA CYS A 171 12.12 -19.30 -20.05
C CYS A 171 12.55 -20.02 -21.32
N ARG A 172 13.74 -20.65 -21.31
CA ARG A 172 14.29 -21.38 -22.48
C ARG A 172 13.41 -22.56 -22.93
N VAL A 173 12.55 -23.05 -22.05
CA VAL A 173 11.68 -24.21 -22.32
C VAL A 173 10.32 -23.79 -22.88
N CYS A 174 9.62 -22.85 -22.24
CA CYS A 174 8.25 -22.49 -22.65
C CYS A 174 8.09 -21.07 -23.19
N GLY A 175 9.17 -20.28 -23.28
CA GLY A 175 9.19 -18.92 -23.84
C GLY A 175 8.55 -17.82 -22.99
N ASN A 176 7.98 -18.13 -21.82
CA ASN A 176 7.33 -17.14 -20.94
C ASN A 176 8.32 -16.43 -20.01
N ALA A 177 7.97 -15.25 -19.50
CA ALA A 177 8.83 -14.48 -18.59
C ALA A 177 8.91 -15.07 -17.16
N HIS A 178 9.60 -16.20 -17.00
CA HIS A 178 9.95 -16.78 -15.70
C HIS A 178 11.24 -17.61 -15.77
N ASN A 179 11.79 -17.95 -14.60
CA ASN A 179 12.95 -18.85 -14.48
C ASN A 179 12.56 -20.31 -14.74
N LEU A 180 13.54 -21.20 -14.97
CA LEU A 180 13.31 -22.63 -15.18
C LEU A 180 12.59 -23.30 -14.01
N GLU A 181 12.92 -22.95 -12.76
CA GLU A 181 12.27 -23.49 -11.54
C GLU A 181 10.76 -23.20 -11.46
N GLY A 182 10.32 -22.09 -12.08
CA GLY A 182 8.91 -21.65 -12.09
C GLY A 182 8.13 -22.09 -13.32
N CYS A 183 8.73 -22.90 -14.21
CA CYS A 183 8.09 -23.34 -15.42
C CYS A 183 7.05 -24.43 -15.17
N TRP A 184 5.76 -24.13 -15.41
CA TRP A 184 4.68 -25.12 -15.27
C TRP A 184 4.75 -26.25 -16.30
N TYR A 185 5.38 -26.02 -17.46
CA TYR A 185 5.61 -27.08 -18.45
C TYR A 185 6.71 -28.06 -18.02
N LEU A 186 7.63 -27.65 -17.14
CA LEU A 186 8.63 -28.55 -16.53
C LEU A 186 8.14 -29.18 -15.22
N PHE A 187 7.35 -28.43 -14.45
CA PHE A 187 6.83 -28.79 -13.13
C PHE A 187 5.31 -28.60 -13.08
N PRO A 188 4.52 -29.55 -13.64
CA PRO A 188 3.05 -29.46 -13.63
C PRO A 188 2.46 -29.41 -12.22
N GLU A 189 3.13 -29.98 -11.23
CA GLU A 189 2.72 -29.97 -9.81
C GLU A 189 2.61 -28.57 -9.21
N LYS A 190 3.32 -27.58 -9.77
CA LYS A 190 3.28 -26.17 -9.33
C LYS A 190 2.20 -25.36 -10.04
N ALA A 191 1.50 -25.96 -11.00
CA ALA A 191 0.43 -25.27 -11.70
C ALA A 191 -0.80 -25.13 -10.79
N PHE A 192 -1.58 -24.08 -11.03
CA PHE A 192 -2.84 -23.89 -10.32
C PHE A 192 -3.92 -24.86 -10.83
N ILE A 193 -4.93 -25.15 -10.01
CA ILE A 193 -5.93 -26.23 -10.22
C ILE A 193 -6.66 -26.15 -11.58
N LYS A 194 -6.82 -24.96 -12.17
CA LYS A 194 -7.50 -24.74 -13.46
C LYS A 194 -6.54 -24.42 -14.61
N TRP A 195 -5.27 -24.82 -14.50
CA TRP A 195 -4.29 -24.57 -15.56
C TRP A 195 -4.51 -25.52 -16.75
N ASN A 196 -4.69 -24.94 -17.94
CA ASN A 196 -4.81 -25.69 -19.18
C ASN A 196 -3.53 -25.56 -20.02
N PRO A 197 -2.73 -26.63 -20.17
CA PRO A 197 -1.46 -26.56 -20.90
C PRO A 197 -1.70 -26.53 -22.42
N SER A 198 -1.07 -25.56 -23.10
CA SER A 198 -1.12 -25.48 -24.57
C SER A 198 -0.26 -26.57 -25.20
N GLN A 199 -0.78 -27.28 -26.20
CA GLN A 199 -0.07 -28.36 -26.89
C GLN A 199 1.19 -27.83 -27.60
N GLU A 200 1.09 -26.73 -28.34
CA GLU A 200 2.21 -26.07 -29.01
C GLU A 200 3.38 -25.77 -28.05
N ARG A 201 3.07 -25.38 -26.81
CA ARG A 201 4.09 -25.08 -25.79
C ARG A 201 4.69 -26.32 -25.15
N LYS A 202 3.97 -27.45 -25.11
CA LYS A 202 4.53 -28.74 -24.71
C LYS A 202 5.51 -29.24 -25.75
N ASP A 203 5.12 -29.18 -27.03
CA ASP A 203 5.94 -29.65 -28.14
C ASP A 203 7.24 -28.84 -28.23
N ARG A 204 7.15 -27.50 -28.11
CA ARG A 204 8.32 -26.61 -28.01
C ARG A 204 9.20 -26.91 -26.80
N ALA A 205 8.60 -27.20 -25.64
CA ALA A 205 9.35 -27.54 -24.43
C ALA A 205 10.12 -28.85 -24.59
N GLU A 206 9.51 -29.84 -25.24
CA GLU A 206 10.13 -31.13 -25.53
C GLU A 206 11.24 -31.00 -26.58
N GLU A 207 11.01 -30.24 -27.65
CA GLU A 207 12.02 -29.93 -28.67
C GLU A 207 13.22 -29.18 -28.06
N ALA A 208 12.98 -28.17 -27.20
CA ALA A 208 14.04 -27.44 -26.51
C ALA A 208 14.84 -28.34 -25.57
N LEU A 209 14.17 -29.27 -24.89
CA LEU A 209 14.85 -30.30 -24.13
C LEU A 209 15.65 -31.22 -25.07
N GLN A 210 15.14 -31.58 -26.25
CA GLN A 210 15.84 -32.45 -27.20
C GLN A 210 17.08 -31.81 -27.82
N ALA A 211 17.01 -30.54 -28.17
CA ALA A 211 18.10 -29.80 -28.79
C ALA A 211 19.26 -29.48 -27.82
N ASP A 212 18.94 -29.13 -26.57
CA ASP A 212 19.93 -28.62 -25.62
C ASP A 212 20.27 -29.63 -24.51
N GLU A 213 21.40 -30.33 -24.65
CA GLU A 213 21.90 -31.25 -23.61
C GLU A 213 22.20 -30.52 -22.28
N SER A 214 22.68 -29.28 -22.36
CA SER A 214 22.94 -28.44 -21.17
C SER A 214 21.65 -28.13 -20.39
N LEU A 215 20.56 -27.84 -21.11
CA LEU A 215 19.25 -27.56 -20.53
C LEU A 215 18.66 -28.80 -19.85
N ARG A 216 18.83 -29.99 -20.46
CA ARG A 216 18.43 -31.26 -19.85
C ARG A 216 19.09 -31.49 -18.50
N LYS A 217 20.41 -31.33 -18.41
CA LYS A 217 21.17 -31.50 -17.16
C LYS A 217 20.74 -30.51 -16.09
N GLU A 218 20.50 -29.25 -16.47
CA GLU A 218 19.97 -28.23 -15.55
C GLU A 218 18.58 -28.61 -15.02
N VAL A 219 17.66 -29.05 -15.89
CA VAL A 219 16.31 -29.46 -15.51
C VAL A 219 16.32 -30.71 -14.62
N GLU A 220 17.20 -31.68 -14.90
CA GLU A 220 17.36 -32.87 -14.08
C GLU A 220 17.89 -32.52 -12.67
N ALA A 221 18.87 -31.64 -12.57
CA ALA A 221 19.36 -31.13 -11.29
C ALA A 221 18.26 -30.42 -10.49
N LEU A 222 17.42 -29.62 -11.15
CA LEU A 222 16.27 -28.97 -10.53
C LEU A 222 15.19 -29.97 -10.08
N ARG A 223 14.92 -31.00 -10.87
CA ARG A 223 14.00 -32.10 -10.50
C ARG A 223 14.51 -32.86 -9.28
N LYS A 224 15.82 -33.12 -9.20
CA LYS A 224 16.46 -33.75 -8.03
C LYS A 224 16.34 -32.87 -6.78
N LYS A 225 16.63 -31.57 -6.91
CA LYS A 225 16.46 -30.57 -5.83
C LYS A 225 15.01 -30.54 -5.32
N HIS A 226 14.02 -30.63 -6.20
CA HIS A 226 12.61 -30.64 -5.82
C HIS A 226 12.14 -31.96 -5.21
N LYS A 227 12.64 -33.12 -5.66
CA LYS A 227 12.35 -34.43 -5.04
C LYS A 227 12.89 -34.54 -3.61
N VAL A 228 14.02 -33.88 -3.32
CA VAL A 228 14.66 -33.91 -1.99
C VAL A 228 13.86 -33.11 -0.93
N VAL A 229 12.86 -32.31 -1.33
CA VAL A 229 12.10 -31.43 -0.41
C VAL A 229 10.83 -32.09 0.17
N LEU A 230 10.60 -33.39 -0.04
CA LEU A 230 9.54 -34.11 0.68
C LEU A 230 10.13 -34.83 1.91
N PRO A 231 9.92 -34.34 3.15
CA PRO A 231 10.04 -35.22 4.30
C PRO A 231 8.95 -36.32 4.19
N PRO A 232 9.23 -37.55 4.66
CA PRO A 232 8.21 -38.58 4.69
C PRO A 232 7.06 -38.10 5.58
N CYS A 233 5.86 -37.96 5.01
CA CYS A 233 4.65 -37.87 5.82
C CYS A 233 4.53 -39.19 6.59
N THR A 234 4.88 -39.15 7.87
CA THR A 234 4.49 -40.16 8.83
C THR A 234 2.97 -40.20 8.85
N ARG A 235 2.40 -41.24 8.23
CA ARG A 235 1.03 -41.67 8.49
C ARG A 235 0.96 -42.09 9.96
N MET A 236 0.46 -41.20 10.81
CA MET A 236 -0.27 -41.61 12.00
C MET A 236 -1.76 -41.54 11.65
N ILE A 237 -2.45 -42.67 11.83
CA ILE A 237 -3.81 -42.85 12.37
C ILE A 237 -4.31 -44.22 11.88
N SER A 238 -4.27 -45.18 12.79
CA SER A 238 -5.29 -46.23 12.98
C SER A 238 -5.48 -46.35 14.48
#